data_AF-A0A7Y0S2N7-F1
#
_entry.id   AF-A0A7Y0S2N7-F1
#
_cell.length_a   1.000
_cell.length_b   1.000
_cell.length_c   1.000
_cell.angle_alpha   90.00
_cell.angle_beta   90.00
_cell.angle_gamma   90.00
#
_symmetry.space_group_name_H-M   'P 1'
#
loop_
_entity.id
_entity.type
_entity.pdbx_description
1 polymer ?
#
loop_
_entity_poly.entity_id
_entity_poly.type
_entity_poly.pdbx_seq_one_letter_code
_entity_poly.pdbx_strand_id
1 'polypeptide(L)'
;KDACNEALRDWSATYEDAHYLLGTAAGPHPFPTIVRDFQRMIGEETKNQILAREGCLPDAVIACVGGGSNAIGMFADFIEEESV
;
A
#
# COMPACT_ATOMS: atom_id res chain seq x y z
N LYS A 1 -15.78 1.22 9.53
CA LYS A 1 -15.32 2.22 10.52
C LYS A 1 -15.41 1.65 11.93
N ASP A 2 -16.59 1.21 12.37
CA ASP A 2 -16.80 0.74 13.74
C ASP A 2 -15.92 -0.46 14.10
N ALA A 3 -15.82 -1.45 13.21
CA ALA A 3 -14.92 -2.58 13.39
C ALA A 3 -13.44 -2.19 13.57
N CYS A 4 -12.96 -1.13 12.89
CA CYS A 4 -11.58 -0.67 13.05
C CYS A 4 -11.36 0.01 14.41
N ASN A 5 -12.36 0.73 14.90
CA ASN A 5 -12.29 1.35 16.23
C ASN A 5 -12.29 0.28 17.32
N GLU A 6 -13.13 -0.75 17.21
CA GLU A 6 -13.14 -1.86 18.17
C GLU A 6 -11.84 -2.67 18.12
N ALA A 7 -11.29 -2.94 16.93
CA ALA A 7 -10.01 -3.64 16.79
C ALA A 7 -8.85 -2.87 17.45
N LEU A 8 -8.83 -1.53 17.32
CA LEU A 8 -7.85 -0.69 18.02
C LEU A 8 -8.04 -0.70 19.54
N ARG A 9 -9.29 -0.75 20.03
CA ARG A 9 -9.58 -0.84 21.47
C ARG A 9 -9.13 -2.17 22.05
N ASP A 10 -9.45 -3.28 21.38
CA ASP A 10 -8.94 -4.61 21.74
C ASP A 10 -7.42 -4.59 21.81
N TRP A 11 -6.77 -4.14 20.73
CA TRP A 11 -5.31 -4.10 20.68
C TRP A 11 -4.69 -3.25 21.79
N SER A 12 -5.31 -2.13 22.17
CA SER A 12 -4.83 -1.31 23.29
C SER A 12 -4.79 -2.05 24.64
N ALA A 13 -5.62 -3.10 24.80
CA ALA A 13 -5.67 -3.94 25.99
C ALA A 13 -4.86 -5.24 25.86
N THR A 14 -4.50 -5.66 24.63
CA THR A 14 -3.94 -7.00 24.35
C THR A 14 -2.60 -6.98 23.60
N TYR A 15 -1.98 -5.81 23.39
CA TYR A 15 -0.79 -5.63 22.53
C TYR A 15 0.46 -6.46 22.87
N GLU A 16 0.57 -6.98 24.09
CA GLU A 16 1.70 -7.83 24.50
C GLU A 16 1.67 -9.20 23.78
N ASP A 17 0.48 -9.75 23.57
CA ASP A 17 0.27 -11.09 22.98
C ASP A 17 -0.40 -11.04 21.60
N ALA A 18 -0.91 -9.88 21.18
CA ALA A 18 -1.62 -9.70 19.91
C ALA A 18 -1.02 -8.59 19.05
N HIS A 19 -0.79 -8.89 17.77
CA HIS A 19 -0.45 -7.88 16.78
C HIS A 19 -1.70 -7.45 16.00
N TYR A 20 -1.97 -6.15 15.97
CA TYR A 20 -3.02 -5.61 15.13
C TYR A 20 -2.59 -5.49 13.67
N LEU A 21 -3.01 -6.46 12.85
CA LEU A 21 -2.71 -6.51 11.43
C LEU A 21 -3.65 -5.58 10.63
N LEU A 22 -3.35 -4.28 10.63
CA LEU A 22 -4.15 -3.27 9.91
C LEU A 22 -4.03 -3.49 8.39
N GLY A 23 -5.17 -3.72 7.72
CA GLY A 23 -5.21 -4.21 6.33
C GLY A 23 -5.18 -3.17 5.21
N THR A 24 -4.87 -1.90 5.50
CA THR A 24 -4.83 -0.83 4.49
C THR A 24 -3.77 0.22 4.79
N ALA A 25 -3.37 1.04 3.82
CA ALA A 25 -2.36 2.10 4.00
C ALA A 25 -2.94 3.34 4.72
N ALA A 26 -3.48 3.14 5.93
CA ALA A 26 -4.07 4.17 6.77
C ALA A 26 -3.76 3.91 8.26
N GLY A 27 -4.33 4.72 9.15
CA GLY A 27 -4.08 4.63 10.58
C GLY A 27 -2.80 5.36 11.01
N PRO A 28 -2.41 5.22 12.30
CA PRO A 28 -1.22 5.89 12.81
C PRO A 28 0.05 5.29 12.23
N HIS A 29 1.13 6.07 12.20
CA HIS A 29 2.47 5.53 12.01
C HIS A 29 2.71 4.40 13.06
N PRO A 30 3.34 3.27 12.67
CA PRO A 30 4.01 3.01 11.38
C PRO A 30 3.17 2.30 10.31
N PHE A 31 1.87 2.05 10.51
CA PHE A 31 1.07 1.21 9.61
C PHE A 31 1.05 1.67 8.14
N PRO A 32 0.85 2.96 7.80
CA PRO A 32 0.88 3.38 6.40
C PRO A 32 2.21 3.07 5.69
N THR A 33 3.34 3.22 6.40
CA THR A 33 4.68 2.91 5.89
C THR A 33 4.85 1.40 5.66
N ILE A 34 4.51 0.60 6.68
CA ILE A 34 4.60 -0.87 6.60
C ILE A 34 3.74 -1.39 5.44
N VAL A 35 2.48 -0.95 5.35
CA VAL A 35 1.56 -1.45 4.32
C VAL A 35 1.99 -1.01 2.92
N ARG A 36 2.50 0.22 2.75
CA ARG A 36 3.11 0.63 1.48
C ARG A 36 4.27 -0.29 1.11
N ASP A 37 5.21 -0.51 2.03
CA ASP A 37 6.43 -1.28 1.75
C ASP A 37 6.09 -2.76 1.45
N PHE A 38 5.09 -3.32 2.11
CA PHE A 38 4.57 -4.67 1.84
C PHE A 38 3.66 -4.76 0.61
N GLN A 39 3.29 -3.66 -0.02
CA GLN A 39 2.51 -3.66 -1.28
C GLN A 39 3.34 -3.14 -2.46
N ARG A 40 4.53 -2.59 -2.23
CA ARG A 40 5.36 -1.93 -3.25
C ARG A 40 5.75 -2.85 -4.41
N MET A 41 5.81 -4.16 -4.17
CA MET A 41 6.14 -5.14 -5.22
C MET A 41 5.17 -5.05 -6.40
N ILE A 42 3.94 -4.58 -6.18
CA ILE A 42 2.97 -4.36 -7.27
C ILE A 42 3.54 -3.36 -8.29
N GLY A 43 4.05 -2.21 -7.82
CA GLY A 43 4.68 -1.21 -8.68
C GLY A 43 5.98 -1.72 -9.31
N GLU A 44 6.84 -2.36 -8.53
CA GLU A 44 8.13 -2.91 -8.99
C GLU A 44 7.94 -3.96 -10.11
N GLU A 45 7.03 -4.91 -9.90
CA GLU A 45 6.72 -5.94 -10.90
C GLU A 45 6.08 -5.31 -12.13
N THR A 46 5.14 -4.35 -11.95
CA THR A 46 4.50 -3.66 -13.07
C THR A 46 5.52 -2.90 -13.93
N LYS A 47 6.45 -2.16 -13.30
CA LYS A 47 7.52 -1.44 -14.01
C LYS A 47 8.43 -2.40 -14.77
N ASN A 48 8.86 -3.49 -14.13
CA ASN A 48 9.69 -4.50 -14.79
C ASN A 48 8.96 -5.15 -15.98
N GLN A 49 7.69 -5.48 -15.82
CA GLN A 49 6.89 -6.14 -16.84
C GLN A 49 6.58 -5.23 -18.03
N ILE A 50 6.23 -3.96 -17.78
CA ILE A 50 5.90 -3.01 -18.87
C ILE A 50 7.14 -2.64 -19.68
N LEU A 51 8.29 -2.43 -19.03
CA LEU A 51 9.57 -2.21 -19.72
C LEU A 51 9.97 -3.42 -20.58
N ALA A 52 9.78 -4.64 -20.08
CA ALA A 52 10.09 -5.85 -20.82
C ALA A 52 9.19 -6.08 -22.04
N ARG A 53 7.94 -5.59 -22.01
CA ARG A 53 6.94 -5.81 -23.07
C ARG A 53 6.90 -4.70 -24.10
N GLU A 54 6.93 -3.45 -23.64
CA GLU A 54 6.68 -2.26 -24.47
C GLU A 54 7.95 -1.41 -24.66
N GLY A 55 9.02 -1.67 -23.89
CA GLY A 55 10.29 -0.94 -24.00
C GLY A 55 10.26 0.49 -23.46
N CYS A 56 9.15 0.91 -22.84
CA CYS A 56 8.97 2.23 -22.23
C CYS A 56 8.11 2.13 -20.96
N LEU A 57 8.06 3.22 -20.20
CA LEU A 57 7.12 3.39 -19.08
C LEU A 57 5.68 3.57 -19.61
N PRO A 58 4.66 3.27 -18.80
CA PRO A 58 3.27 3.51 -19.18
C PRO A 58 2.97 5.02 -19.12
N ASP A 59 2.01 5.50 -19.93
CA ASP A 59 1.55 6.89 -19.84
C ASP A 59 0.78 7.20 -18.55
N ALA A 60 0.22 6.16 -17.91
CA ALA A 60 -0.49 6.27 -16.64
C ALA A 60 -0.62 4.90 -15.96
N VAL A 61 -0.69 4.91 -14.64
CA VAL A 61 -1.10 3.76 -13.81
C VAL A 61 -2.39 4.08 -13.06
N ILE A 62 -3.33 3.13 -13.00
CA ILE A 62 -4.68 3.36 -12.46
C ILE A 62 -4.99 2.31 -11.40
N ALA A 63 -5.45 2.75 -10.24
CA ALA A 63 -5.81 1.88 -9.12
C ALA A 63 -7.01 2.45 -8.34
N CYS A 64 -7.82 1.57 -7.73
CA CYS A 64 -8.98 1.98 -6.94
C CYS A 64 -8.57 2.39 -5.52
N VAL A 65 -9.22 3.41 -4.95
CA VAL A 65 -8.86 3.96 -3.64
C VAL A 65 -10.02 3.81 -2.67
N GLY A 66 -9.93 2.79 -1.82
CA GLY A 66 -10.65 2.73 -0.54
C GLY A 66 -9.77 3.31 0.57
N GLY A 67 -9.08 2.45 1.32
CA GLY A 67 -8.04 2.88 2.27
C GLY A 67 -6.63 2.98 1.66
N GLY A 68 -6.49 2.77 0.34
CA GLY A 68 -5.29 3.13 -0.43
C GLY A 68 -4.16 2.10 -0.56
N SER A 69 -4.22 0.91 0.04
CA SER A 69 -3.09 -0.05 0.02
C SER A 69 -2.68 -0.54 -1.37
N ASN A 70 -3.63 -1.00 -2.19
CA ASN A 70 -3.32 -1.46 -3.55
C ASN A 70 -2.78 -0.31 -4.42
N ALA A 71 -3.36 0.89 -4.27
CA ALA A 71 -3.00 2.06 -5.06
C ALA A 71 -1.60 2.55 -4.70
N ILE A 72 -1.29 2.72 -3.40
CA ILE A 72 0.05 3.15 -3.00
C ILE A 72 1.11 2.09 -3.32
N GLY A 73 0.74 0.79 -3.30
CA GLY A 73 1.62 -0.29 -3.73
C GLY A 73 1.97 -0.20 -5.22
N MET A 74 0.98 0.11 -6.07
CA MET A 74 1.19 0.38 -7.49
C MET A 74 2.02 1.64 -7.70
N PHE A 75 1.65 2.74 -7.05
CA PHE A 75 2.24 4.06 -7.32
C PHE A 75 3.65 4.22 -6.74
N ALA A 76 4.01 3.49 -5.68
CA ALA A 76 5.27 3.69 -4.95
C ALA A 76 6.51 3.72 -5.85
N ASP A 77 6.56 2.88 -6.88
CA ASP A 77 7.72 2.83 -7.77
C ASP A 77 7.65 3.86 -8.91
N PHE A 78 6.49 4.46 -9.18
CA PHE A 78 6.30 5.47 -10.23
C PHE A 78 6.31 6.93 -9.72
N ILE A 79 6.41 7.15 -8.40
CA ILE A 79 6.35 8.51 -7.80
C ILE A 79 7.41 9.47 -8.36
N GLU A 80 8.61 8.97 -8.65
CA GLU A 80 9.74 9.77 -9.16
C GLU A 80 9.80 9.80 -10.69
N GLU A 81 8.86 9.13 -11.38
CA GLU A 81 8.83 9.04 -12.84
C GLU A 81 7.92 10.14 -13.41
N GLU A 82 8.47 11.32 -13.70
CA GLU A 82 7.69 12.51 -14.12
C GLU A 82 6.82 12.31 -15.37
N SER A 83 7.10 11.29 -16.18
CA SER A 83 6.36 10.96 -17.40
C SER A 83 5.11 10.09 -17.17
N VAL A 84 4.83 9.66 -15.93
CA VAL A 84 3.79 8.67 -15.58
C VAL A 84 2.71 9.25 -14.67
#